data_AF-A0A950SJM5-F1
#
_entry.id   AF-A0A950SJM5-F1
#
_cell.length_a   1.000
_cell.length_b   1.000
_cell.length_c   1.000
_cell.angle_alpha   90.00
_cell.angle_beta   90.00
_cell.angle_gamma   90.00
#
_symmetry.space_group_name_H-M   'P 1'
#
loop_
_entity.id
_entity.type
_entity.pdbx_description
1 polymer ?
#
loop_
_entity_poly.entity_id
_entity_poly.type
_entity_poly.pdbx_seq_one_letter_code
_entity_poly.pdbx_strand_id
1 'polypeptide(L)' 'MREAMLDWQERYGALPSSYDWSETHAQHRGGEAIARLNAGEWPAAATVGELYGSWQAAKAEARRSASRSPAR' A
#
# COMPACT_ATOMS: atom_id res chain seq x y z
N MET A 1 1.80 -1.55 -8.15
CA MET A 1 1.55 -2.12 -6.80
C MET A 1 2.80 -2.20 -5.95
N ARG A 2 3.85 -2.92 -6.37
CA ARG A 2 5.11 -3.03 -5.60
C ARG A 2 5.72 -1.65 -5.27
N GLU A 3 5.83 -0.77 -6.26
CA GLU A 3 6.38 0.58 -6.11
C GLU A 3 5.49 1.44 -5.21
N ALA A 4 4.18 1.40 -5.39
CA ALA A 4 3.21 2.07 -4.51
C ALA A 4 3.31 1.61 -3.04
N MET A 5 3.56 0.32 -2.78
CA MET A 5 3.75 -0.18 -1.41
C MET A 5 5.05 0.33 -0.78
N LEU A 6 6.12 0.44 -1.58
CA LEU A 6 7.40 0.97 -1.13
C LEU A 6 7.35 2.48 -0.89
N ASP A 7 6.72 3.22 -1.80
CA ASP A 7 6.53 4.66 -1.67
C ASP A 7 5.64 4.98 -0.45
N TRP A 8 4.57 4.21 -0.22
CA TRP A 8 3.80 4.31 1.02
C TRP A 8 4.65 4.03 2.27
N GLN A 9 5.49 2.98 2.24
CA GLN A 9 6.38 2.67 3.36
C GLN A 9 7.41 3.77 3.61
N GLU A 10 7.93 4.40 2.55
CA GLU A 10 8.88 5.51 2.65
C GLU A 10 8.22 6.74 3.29
N ARG A 11 6.99 7.07 2.87
CA ARG A 11 6.25 8.23 3.38
C ARG A 11 5.73 8.06 4.81
N TYR A 12 5.29 6.85 5.18
CA TYR A 12 4.56 6.61 6.43
C TYR A 12 5.25 5.61 7.37
N GLY A 13 6.42 5.11 7.01
CA GLY A 13 7.27 4.24 7.84
C GLY A 13 6.85 2.77 7.92
N ALA A 14 5.69 2.39 7.37
CA ALA A 14 5.17 1.03 7.40
C ALA A 14 4.45 0.65 6.11
N LEU A 15 4.46 -0.63 5.73
CA LEU A 15 3.68 -1.11 4.58
C LEU A 15 2.18 -0.90 4.80
N PRO A 16 1.43 -0.50 3.77
CA PRO A 16 0.00 -0.23 3.88
C PRO A 16 -0.78 -1.50 4.27
N SER A 17 -1.90 -1.32 4.95
CA SER A 17 -2.90 -2.34 5.15
C SER A 17 -4.01 -2.24 4.10
N SER A 18 -4.84 -3.29 4.01
CA SER A 18 -6.05 -3.30 3.16
C SER A 18 -6.98 -2.14 3.47
N TYR A 19 -7.01 -1.71 4.73
CA TYR A 19 -7.81 -0.59 5.20
C TYR A 19 -7.26 0.76 4.74
N ASP A 20 -5.93 0.90 4.62
CA ASP A 20 -5.29 2.15 4.22
C ASP A 20 -5.53 2.46 2.74
N TRP A 21 -5.68 1.42 1.91
CA TRP A 21 -5.95 1.54 0.46
C TRP A 21 -7.40 1.23 0.10
N SER A 22 -8.28 1.10 1.08
CA SER A 22 -9.71 0.91 0.86
C SER A 22 -10.39 2.28 0.95
N GLU A 23 -10.87 2.77 -0.18
CA GLU A 23 -11.55 4.08 -0.24
C GLU A 23 -12.74 4.15 0.72
N THR A 24 -13.54 3.08 0.80
CA THR A 24 -14.65 2.97 1.76
C THR A 24 -14.19 3.09 3.21
N HIS A 25 -13.10 2.43 3.60
CA HIS A 25 -12.57 2.53 4.97
C HIS A 25 -11.90 3.86 5.25
N ALA A 26 -11.20 4.43 4.28
CA ALA A 26 -10.59 5.75 4.41
C ALA A 26 -11.66 6.83 4.57
N GLN A 27 -12.74 6.77 3.79
CA GLN A 27 -13.91 7.64 3.94
C GLN A 27 -14.58 7.46 5.30
N HIS A 28 -14.80 6.22 5.73
CA HIS A 28 -15.45 5.93 7.01
C HIS A 28 -14.62 6.37 8.23
N ARG A 29 -13.27 6.25 8.18
CA ARG A 29 -12.38 6.75 9.24
C ARG A 29 -12.20 8.27 9.19
N GLY A 30 -12.22 8.85 7.99
CA GLY A 30 -11.91 10.26 7.76
C GLY A 30 -10.50 10.66 8.22
N GLY A 31 -10.28 11.97 8.34
CA GLY A 31 -9.06 12.54 8.90
C GLY A 31 -7.78 12.12 8.18
N GLU A 32 -6.80 11.62 8.94
CA GLU A 32 -5.53 11.17 8.36
C GLU A 32 -5.68 10.00 7.38
N ALA A 33 -6.67 9.13 7.54
CA ALA A 33 -6.83 7.97 6.66
C ALA A 33 -7.14 8.42 5.22
N ILE A 34 -8.08 9.36 5.05
CA ILE A 34 -8.42 9.90 3.74
C ILE A 34 -7.33 10.84 3.21
N ALA A 35 -6.66 11.60 4.08
CA ALA A 35 -5.54 12.45 3.68
C ALA A 35 -4.38 11.61 3.11
N ARG A 36 -4.01 10.51 3.78
CA ARG A 36 -2.96 9.60 3.31
C ARG A 36 -3.34 8.90 2.02
N LEU A 37 -4.60 8.49 1.88
CA LEU A 37 -5.13 7.91 0.63
C LEU A 37 -5.07 8.93 -0.52
N ASN A 38 -5.37 10.20 -0.27
CA ASN A 38 -5.34 11.24 -1.31
C ASN A 38 -3.93 11.78 -1.62
N ALA A 39 -2.94 11.52 -0.75
CA ALA A 39 -1.58 12.03 -0.91
C ALA A 39 -0.76 11.32 -2.01
N GLY A 40 -1.30 10.28 -2.65
CA GLY A 40 -0.61 9.57 -3.73
C GLY A 40 -1.56 8.75 -4.58
N GLU A 41 -1.03 8.21 -5.68
CA GLU A 41 -1.77 7.34 -6.59
C GLU A 41 -1.67 5.89 -6.10
N TRP A 42 -2.47 5.55 -5.08
CA TRP A 42 -2.49 4.21 -4.51
C TRP A 42 -3.49 3.31 -5.24
N PRO A 43 -3.16 2.04 -5.51
CA PRO A 43 -4.09 1.12 -6.11
C PRO A 43 -5.19 0.73 -5.11
N ALA A 44 -6.39 0.48 -5.62
CA ALA A 44 -7.51 0.05 -4.79
C ALA A 44 -7.20 -1.28 -4.09
N ALA A 45 -7.66 -1.40 -2.84
CA ALA A 45 -7.37 -2.58 -2.04
C ALA A 45 -7.89 -3.90 -2.62
N ALA A 46 -9.00 -3.85 -3.35
CA ALA A 46 -9.55 -5.00 -4.07
C ALA A 46 -8.61 -5.48 -5.17
N THR A 47 -8.04 -4.56 -5.95
CA THR A 47 -7.08 -4.86 -7.03
C THR A 47 -5.81 -5.53 -6.48
N VAL A 48 -5.33 -5.10 -5.31
CA VAL A 48 -4.19 -5.75 -4.65
C VAL A 48 -4.54 -7.17 -4.21
N GLY A 49 -5.74 -7.37 -3.65
CA GLY A 49 -6.22 -8.69 -3.26
C GLY A 49 -6.36 -9.64 -4.45
N GLU A 50 -6.90 -9.16 -5.57
CA GLU A 50 -7.11 -9.97 -6.78
C GLU A 50 -5.79 -10.39 -7.43
N LEU A 51 -4.83 -9.47 -7.56
CA LEU A 51 -3.54 -9.75 -8.22
C LEU A 51 -2.61 -10.65 -7.42
N TYR A 52 -2.59 -10.49 -6.09
CA TYR A 52 -1.66 -11.22 -5.23
C TYR A 52 -2.33 -12.37 -4.47
N GLY A 53 -3.64 -12.54 -4.61
CA GLY A 53 -4.47 -13.49 -3.84
C GLY A 53 -4.64 -13.13 -2.36
N SER A 54 -3.66 -12.45 -1.75
CA SER A 54 -3.73 -11.95 -0.39
C SER A 54 -2.85 -10.72 -0.16
N TRP A 55 -3.21 -9.92 0.83
CA TRP A 55 -2.41 -8.78 1.27
C TRP A 55 -1.07 -9.18 1.88
N GLN A 56 -0.99 -10.36 2.50
CA GLN A 56 0.27 -10.90 2.98
C GLN A 56 1.23 -11.23 1.83
N ALA A 57 0.73 -11.82 0.74
CA ALA A 57 1.53 -12.09 -0.46
C ALA A 57 2.01 -10.79 -1.12
N ALA A 58 1.15 -9.77 -1.20
CA ALA A 58 1.54 -8.45 -1.72
C ALA A 58 2.66 -7.80 -0.89
N LYS A 59 2.54 -7.84 0.46
CA LYS A 59 3.58 -7.34 1.37
C LYS A 59 4.89 -8.12 1.26
N ALA A 60 4.80 -9.45 1.14
CA ALA A 60 5.97 -10.30 0.95
C ALA A 60 6.70 -9.96 -0.37
N GLU A 61 5.95 -9.71 -1.45
CA GLU A 61 6.52 -9.33 -2.73
C GLU A 61 7.16 -7.93 -2.70
N ALA A 62 6.50 -6.96 -2.05
CA ALA A 62 7.07 -5.64 -1.84
C ALA A 62 8.38 -5.72 -1.04
N ARG A 63 8.41 -6.53 0.02
CA ARG A 63 9.62 -6.74 0.85
C ARG A 63 10.74 -7.42 0.05
N ARG A 64 10.42 -8.46 -0.74
CA ARG A 64 11.37 -9.12 -1.65
C ARG A 64 11.96 -8.12 -2.65
N SER A 65 11.12 -7.25 -3.21
CA SER A 65 11.56 -6.22 -4.15
C SER A 65 12.49 -5.19 -3.47
N ALA A 66 12.17 -4.75 -2.24
CA ALA A 66 13.02 -3.83 -1.48
C ALA A 66 14.43 -4.38 -1.24
N SER A 67 14.54 -5.68 -0.89
CA SER A 67 15.83 -6.34 -0.70
C SER A 67 16.60 -6.60 -1.99
N ARG A 68 15.92 -6.52 -3.15
CA ARG A 68 16.48 -6.84 -4.46
C ARG A 68 16.86 -5.59 -5.27
N SER A 69 16.54 -4.39 -4.76
CA SER A 69 17.08 -3.14 -5.28
C SER A 69 18.49 -2.92 -4.70
N PRO A 70 19.57 -3.02 -5.51
CA PRO A 70 20.84 -2.44 -5.12
C PRO A 70 20.73 -0.92 -5.15
N ALA A 71 21.55 -0.27 -4.32
CA ALA A 71 21.74 1.17 -4.22
C ALA A 71 21.63 1.89 -5.59
N ARG A 72 20.91 3.01 -5.59
CA ARG A 72 20.95 4.00 -6.66
C ARG A 72 21.58 5.28 -6.13
#